data_AF-A0A6N2EPC0-F1
#
_entry.id   AF-A0A6N2EPC0-F1
#
_cell.length_a   1.000
_cell.length_b   1.000
_cell.length_c   1.000
_cell.angle_alpha   90.00
_cell.angle_beta   90.00
_cell.angle_gamma   90.00
#
_symmetry.space_group_name_H-M   'P 1'
#
loop_
_entity.id
_entity.type
_entity.pdbx_description
1 polymer ?
#
loop_
_entity_poly.entity_id
_entity_poly.type
_entity_poly.pdbx_seq_one_letter_code
_entity_poly.pdbx_strand_id
1 'polypeptide(L)'
;MTALPTSPLAWGHLLLGLLLALWTLLFLFRIVLTWYPQLDLQKGALRVIAWPTEPLLGPTRRLIQPIGGVDVTPVVWVGLISLLRELLVGQQGLVTQLMQRALPVA
;
A
#
# COMPACT_ATOMS: atom_id res chain seq x y z
N MET A 1 24.25 14.76 0.35
CA MET A 1 23.68 15.13 1.67
C MET A 1 22.23 15.55 1.42
N THR A 2 21.27 14.64 1.53
CA THR A 2 19.85 14.98 1.37
C THR A 2 19.42 15.80 2.59
N ALA A 3 19.16 17.09 2.39
CA ALA A 3 18.60 17.93 3.44
C ALA A 3 17.32 17.28 3.98
N LEU A 4 17.20 17.18 5.30
CA LEU A 4 15.98 16.68 5.93
C LEU A 4 14.79 17.53 5.46
N PRO A 5 13.60 16.93 5.29
CA PRO A 5 12.38 17.68 5.00
C PRO A 5 12.16 18.74 6.09
N THR A 6 12.27 20.02 5.73
CA THR A 6 12.12 21.13 6.68
C THR A 6 10.67 21.61 6.78
N SER A 7 9.80 21.24 5.82
CA SER A 7 8.40 21.64 5.79
C SER A 7 7.45 20.53 6.26
N PRO A 8 6.34 20.86 6.93
CA PRO A 8 5.31 19.88 7.33
C PRO A 8 4.76 19.08 6.13
N LEU A 9 4.65 19.73 4.97
CA LEU A 9 4.21 19.08 3.73
C LEU A 9 5.17 17.99 3.27
N ALA A 10 6.48 18.21 3.39
CA ALA A 10 7.49 17.23 3.02
C ALA A 10 7.46 16.00 3.95
N TRP A 11 7.23 16.20 5.26
CA TRP A 11 6.98 15.08 6.18
C TRP A 11 5.70 14.31 5.81
N GLY A 12 4.62 15.03 5.48
CA GLY A 12 3.38 14.42 5.02
C GLY A 12 3.57 13.56 3.77
N HIS A 13 4.30 14.05 2.77
CA HIS A 13 4.64 13.31 1.55
C HIS A 13 5.41 12.03 1.84
N LEU A 14 6.45 12.10 2.69
CA LEU A 14 7.26 10.94 3.05
C LEU A 14 6.46 9.89 3.82
N LEU A 15 5.71 10.31 4.84
CA LEU A 15 4.91 9.40 5.66
C LEU A 15 3.82 8.73 4.82
N LEU A 16 3.15 9.49 3.95
CA LEU A 16 2.15 8.95 3.03
C LEU A 16 2.78 7.96 2.05
N GLY A 17 3.93 8.31 1.46
CA GLY A 17 4.64 7.42 0.55
C GLY A 17 5.11 6.13 1.20
N LEU A 18 5.63 6.21 2.44
CA LEU A 18 6.02 5.05 3.23
C LEU A 18 4.81 4.18 3.57
N LEU A 19 3.71 4.79 4.02
CA LEU A 19 2.48 4.09 4.35
C LEU A 19 1.94 3.31 3.15
N LEU A 20 1.81 3.96 1.99
CA LEU A 20 1.33 3.31 0.77
C LEU A 20 2.27 2.19 0.32
N ALA A 21 3.59 2.39 0.41
CA ALA A 21 4.56 1.34 0.08
C ALA A 21 4.47 0.13 1.03
N LEU A 22 4.32 0.37 2.34
CA LEU A 22 4.11 -0.69 3.33
C LEU A 22 2.83 -1.46 3.04
N TRP A 23 1.73 -0.77 2.72
CA TRP A 23 0.48 -1.42 2.33
C TRP A 23 0.64 -2.27 1.07
N THR A 24 1.30 -1.77 0.03
CA THR A 24 1.63 -2.57 -1.17
C THR A 24 2.40 -3.83 -0.78
N LEU A 25 3.41 -3.72 0.09
CA LEU A 25 4.20 -4.86 0.55
C LEU A 25 3.35 -5.88 1.34
N LEU A 26 2.47 -5.42 2.23
CA LEU A 26 1.57 -6.30 2.98
C LEU A 26 0.65 -7.08 2.02
N PHE A 27 0.09 -6.42 1.01
CA PHE A 27 -0.74 -7.11 0.01
C PHE A 27 0.07 -8.04 -0.89
N LEU A 28 1.31 -7.70 -1.25
CA LEU A 28 2.20 -8.63 -1.95
C LEU A 28 2.45 -9.90 -1.12
N PHE A 29 2.71 -9.76 0.18
CA PHE A 29 2.80 -10.93 1.06
C PHE A 29 1.47 -11.69 1.13
N ARG A 30 0.33 -11.00 1.18
CA ARG A 30 -0.98 -11.67 1.11
C ARG A 30 -1.10 -12.52 -0.15
N ILE A 31 -0.70 -12.03 -1.33
CA ILE A 31 -0.72 -12.83 -2.57
C ILE A 31 0.07 -14.13 -2.38
N VAL A 32 1.32 -14.05 -1.92
CA VAL A 32 2.15 -15.24 -1.71
C VAL A 32 1.51 -16.20 -0.69
N LEU A 33 0.99 -15.66 0.42
CA LEU A 33 0.37 -16.46 1.47
C LEU A 33 -0.91 -17.18 1.02
N THR A 34 -1.60 -16.69 -0.01
CA THR A 34 -2.79 -17.38 -0.56
C THR A 34 -2.44 -18.69 -1.27
N TRP A 35 -1.18 -18.89 -1.67
CA TRP A 35 -0.71 -20.16 -2.23
C TRP A 35 -0.47 -21.22 -1.15
N TYR A 36 -0.45 -20.83 0.13
CA TYR A 36 -0.23 -21.70 1.27
C TYR A 36 -1.45 -21.69 2.22
N PRO A 37 -2.62 -22.20 1.78
CA PRO A 37 -3.87 -22.13 2.55
C PRO A 37 -3.84 -22.91 3.87
N GLN A 38 -2.84 -23.76 4.07
CA GLN A 38 -2.63 -24.54 5.29
C GLN A 38 -2.08 -23.68 6.46
N LEU A 39 -1.56 -22.48 6.17
CA LEU A 39 -0.99 -21.60 7.18
C LEU A 39 -2.08 -20.83 7.94
N ASP A 40 -1.98 -20.81 9.27
CA ASP A 40 -2.88 -20.02 10.12
C ASP A 40 -2.43 -18.56 10.16
N LEU A 41 -3.08 -17.72 9.35
CA LEU A 41 -2.81 -16.29 9.22
C LEU A 41 -3.07 -15.49 10.51
N GLN A 42 -3.78 -16.06 11.49
CA GLN A 42 -4.08 -15.40 12.74
C GLN A 42 -3.03 -15.65 13.83
N LYS A 43 -1.93 -16.37 13.52
CA LYS A 43 -0.89 -16.72 14.50
C LYS A 43 0.46 -16.09 14.19
N GLY A 44 1.22 -15.83 15.27
CA GLY A 44 2.62 -15.41 15.21
C GLY A 44 2.85 -14.17 14.34
N ALA A 45 3.92 -14.20 13.55
CA ALA A 45 4.31 -13.11 12.67
C ALA A 45 3.32 -12.87 11.51
N LEU A 46 2.57 -13.90 11.07
CA LEU A 46 1.62 -13.77 9.97
C LEU A 46 0.44 -12.86 10.32
N ARG A 47 0.09 -12.76 11.61
CA ARG A 47 -0.96 -11.85 12.09
C ARG A 47 -0.66 -10.40 11.74
N VAL A 48 0.61 -10.00 11.73
CA VAL A 48 1.03 -8.62 11.37
C VAL A 48 0.67 -8.30 9.92
N ILE A 49 0.64 -9.32 9.05
CA ILE A 49 0.26 -9.17 7.65
C ILE A 49 -1.27 -9.28 7.50
N ALA A 50 -1.86 -10.26 8.18
CA ALA A 50 -3.26 -10.61 8.00
C ALA A 50 -4.20 -9.57 8.61
N TRP A 51 -3.96 -9.18 9.87
CA TRP A 51 -4.85 -8.28 10.61
C TRP A 51 -5.10 -6.92 9.93
N PRO A 52 -4.08 -6.18 9.44
CA PRO A 52 -4.35 -4.91 8.78
C PRO A 52 -5.02 -5.06 7.42
N THR A 53 -4.74 -6.14 6.69
CA THR A 53 -5.27 -6.33 5.32
C THR A 53 -6.68 -6.92 5.29
N GLU A 54 -7.09 -7.66 6.32
CA GLU A 54 -8.36 -8.39 6.35
C GLU A 54 -9.62 -7.51 6.26
N PRO A 55 -9.70 -6.33 6.92
CA PRO A 55 -10.86 -5.44 6.80
C PRO A 55 -11.14 -4.97 5.37
N LEU A 56 -10.10 -4.92 4.52
CA LEU A 56 -10.23 -4.59 3.11
C LEU A 56 -10.55 -5.83 2.27
N LEU A 57 -9.88 -6.95 2.56
CA LEU A 57 -10.04 -8.19 1.80
C LEU A 57 -11.40 -8.87 2.01
N GLY A 58 -11.90 -8.91 3.24
CA GLY A 58 -13.16 -9.57 3.59
C GLY A 58 -14.35 -9.08 2.76
N PRO A 59 -14.59 -7.75 2.66
CA PRO A 59 -15.61 -7.19 1.79
C PRO A 59 -15.30 -7.42 0.30
N THR A 60 -14.06 -7.24 -0.17
CA THR A 60 -13.75 -7.43 -1.59
C THR A 60 -13.93 -8.86 -2.07
N ARG A 61 -13.73 -9.87 -1.21
CA ARG A 61 -14.00 -11.28 -1.53
C ARG A 61 -15.47 -11.59 -1.79
N ARG A 62 -16.38 -10.76 -1.28
CA ARG A 62 -17.82 -10.89 -1.57
C ARG A 62 -18.14 -10.48 -3.00
N LEU A 63 -17.36 -9.57 -3.58
CA LEU A 63 -17.50 -9.09 -4.95
C LEU A 63 -16.66 -9.93 -5.93
N ILE A 64 -15.42 -10.24 -5.54
CA ILE A 64 -14.45 -10.97 -6.35
C ILE A 64 -14.14 -12.27 -5.60
N GLN A 65 -14.84 -13.33 -5.97
CA GLN A 65 -14.69 -14.62 -5.31
C GLN A 65 -13.31 -15.25 -5.59
N PRO A 66 -12.75 -16.03 -4.65
CA PRO A 66 -11.52 -16.78 -4.88
C PRO A 66 -11.64 -17.70 -6.09
N ILE A 67 -10.58 -17.79 -6.90
CA ILE A 67 -10.54 -18.61 -8.11
C ILE A 67 -9.61 -19.78 -7.85
N GLY A 68 -10.13 -21.00 -8.00
CA GLY A 68 -9.35 -22.22 -7.75
C GLY A 68 -8.83 -22.34 -6.31
N GLY A 69 -9.55 -21.76 -5.34
CA GLY A 69 -9.14 -21.75 -3.93
C GLY A 69 -8.07 -20.70 -3.58
N VAL A 70 -7.58 -19.94 -4.56
CA VAL A 70 -6.62 -18.84 -4.36
C VAL A 70 -7.37 -17.51 -4.32
N ASP A 71 -7.11 -16.72 -3.28
CA ASP A 71 -7.69 -15.39 -3.14
C ASP A 71 -6.95 -14.39 -4.02
N VAL A 72 -7.63 -13.92 -5.07
CA VAL A 72 -7.11 -12.94 -6.04
C VAL A 72 -7.30 -11.50 -5.59
N THR A 73 -8.09 -11.25 -4.53
CA THR A 73 -8.42 -9.89 -4.08
C THR A 73 -7.21 -9.05 -3.62
N PRO A 74 -6.14 -9.62 -3.03
CA PRO A 74 -4.93 -8.87 -2.74
C PRO A 74 -4.27 -8.25 -3.98
N VAL A 75 -4.35 -8.90 -5.15
CA VAL A 75 -3.79 -8.38 -6.41
C VAL A 75 -4.48 -7.08 -6.82
N VAL A 76 -5.80 -7.03 -6.68
CA VAL A 76 -6.61 -5.83 -6.96
C VAL A 76 -6.15 -4.68 -6.06
N TRP A 77 -5.95 -4.95 -4.77
CA TRP A 77 -5.46 -3.94 -3.83
C TRP A 77 -4.04 -3.47 -4.12
N VAL A 78 -3.13 -4.36 -4.54
CA VAL A 78 -1.80 -3.95 -5.04
C VAL A 78 -1.94 -2.96 -6.18
N GLY A 79 -2.80 -3.26 -7.17
CA GLY A 79 -3.06 -2.36 -8.29
C GLY A 79 -3.63 -1.01 -7.85
N LEU A 80 -4.67 -1.01 -7.02
CA LEU A 80 -5.31 0.20 -6.51
C LEU A 80 -4.36 1.08 -5.69
N ILE A 81 -3.60 0.49 -4.77
CA ILE A 81 -2.64 1.23 -3.93
C ILE A 81 -1.49 1.76 -4.79
N SER A 82 -1.02 1.00 -5.78
CA SER A 82 0.03 1.46 -6.68
C SER A 82 -0.43 2.66 -7.51
N LEU A 83 -1.68 2.64 -8.00
CA LEU A 83 -2.29 3.77 -8.67
C LEU A 83 -2.38 4.99 -7.74
N LEU A 84 -2.91 4.80 -6.53
CA LEU A 84 -2.99 5.88 -5.53
C LEU A 84 -1.61 6.45 -5.19
N ARG A 85 -0.59 5.59 -5.06
CA ARG A 85 0.77 6.02 -4.78
C ARG A 85 1.33 6.87 -5.92
N GLU A 86 1.14 6.47 -7.17
CA GLU A 86 1.60 7.28 -8.30
C GLU A 86 0.86 8.62 -8.38
N LEU A 87 -0.47 8.61 -8.25
CA LEU A 87 -1.29 9.81 -8.32
C LEU A 87 -1.03 10.80 -7.17
N LEU A 88 -0.73 10.33 -5.96
CA LEU A 88 -0.54 11.19 -4.80
C LEU A 88 0.91 11.62 -4.61
N VAL A 89 1.85 10.66 -4.63
CA VAL A 89 3.24 10.86 -4.22
C VAL A 89 4.26 10.42 -5.28
N GLY A 90 3.81 9.97 -6.45
CA GLY A 90 4.66 9.60 -7.58
C GLY A 90 5.41 10.78 -8.18
N GLN A 91 6.14 10.53 -9.27
CA GLN A 91 6.94 11.58 -9.92
C GLN A 91 6.05 12.72 -10.43
N GLN A 92 4.86 12.38 -10.94
CA GLN A 92 3.84 13.33 -11.37
C GLN A 92 2.71 13.50 -10.34
N GLY A 93 2.89 12.99 -9.12
CA GLY A 93 1.84 12.96 -8.10
C GLY A 93 1.46 14.36 -7.60
N LEU A 94 0.19 14.54 -7.22
CA LEU A 94 -0.36 15.83 -6.81
C LEU A 94 0.41 16.47 -5.64
N VAL A 95 0.78 15.68 -4.62
CA VAL A 95 1.52 16.19 -3.47
C VAL A 95 2.94 16.58 -3.88
N THR A 96 3.57 15.79 -4.74
CA THR A 96 4.89 16.08 -5.32
C THR A 96 4.85 17.41 -6.12
N GLN A 97 3.83 17.61 -6.94
CA GLN A 97 3.65 18.84 -7.71
C GLN A 97 3.42 20.07 -6.81
N LEU A 98 2.63 19.93 -5.75
CA LEU A 98 2.41 21.01 -4.77
C LEU A 98 3.71 21.40 -4.05
N MET A 99 4.54 20.41 -3.69
CA MET A 99 5.84 20.66 -3.07
C MET A 99 6.79 21.42 -4.02
N GLN A 100 6.83 21.02 -5.29
CA GLN A 100 7.67 21.67 -6.30
C GLN A 100 7.25 23.11 -6.59
N ARG A 101 5.94 23.41 -6.54
CA ARG A 101 5.43 24.78 -6.67
C ARG A 101 5.71 25.65 -5.45
N ALA A 102 5.79 25.04 -4.26
CA ALA A 102 6.03 25.75 -3.01
C ALA A 102 7.51 26.11 -2.78
N LEU A 103 8.46 25.41 -3.42
CA LEU A 103 9.84 25.88 -3.53
C LEU A 103 9.96 26.78 -4.75
N PRO A 104 10.09 28.11 -4.60
CA PRO A 104 10.40 28.96 -5.73
C PRO A 104 11.73 28.50 -6.31
N VAL A 105 11.73 28.16 -7.61
CA VAL A 105 12.95 28.00 -8.39
C VAL A 105 13.64 29.36 -8.36
N ALA A 106 14.75 29.45 -7.61
CA ALA A 106 15.67 30.58 -7.68
C ALA A 106 16.48 30.49 -8.98
#